data_AF-A0A917T0A5-F1
#
_entry.id   AF-A0A917T0A5-F1
#
_cell.length_a   1.000
_cell.length_b   1.000
_cell.length_c   1.000
_cell.angle_alpha   90.00
_cell.angle_beta   90.00
_cell.angle_gamma   90.00
#
_symmetry.space_group_name_H-M   'P 1'
#
loop_
_entity.id
_entity.type
_entity.pdbx_description
1 polymer ?
#
loop_
_entity_poly.entity_id
_entity_poly.type
_entity_poly.pdbx_seq_one_letter_code
_entity_poly.pdbx_strand_id
1 'polypeptide(L)'
;MKKFILGAAMAAALAVPASAGSYSKTIYQFSNDVIIVSCFRGPWKDVIWDRPNSNFIDSLIKIGYDYPTSHAIAERVCRDDWLVGNEDGMKQEMIRIYRESPEFRKR
;
A
#
# COMPACT_ATOMS: atom_id res chain seq x y z
N MET A 1 -61.95 -42.21 17.34
CA MET A 1 -61.22 -41.93 18.60
C MET A 1 -59.74 -41.75 18.26
N LYS A 2 -59.15 -40.57 18.58
CA LYS A 2 -57.78 -40.27 19.08
C LYS A 2 -56.63 -41.23 18.64
N LYS A 3 -55.46 -40.81 18.10
CA LYS A 3 -54.41 -39.85 18.56
C LYS A 3 -53.42 -39.60 17.38
N PHE A 4 -52.97 -38.38 16.99
CA PHE A 4 -51.80 -37.57 17.50
C PHE A 4 -50.45 -38.34 17.41
N ILE A 5 -49.28 -37.89 16.87
CA ILE A 5 -48.60 -36.58 16.62
C ILE A 5 -47.39 -36.81 15.65
N LEU A 6 -46.81 -35.70 15.12
CA LEU A 6 -45.40 -35.43 14.72
C LEU A 6 -45.19 -35.42 13.19
N GLY A 7 -44.76 -34.35 12.51
CA GLY A 7 -44.01 -33.18 12.95
C GLY A 7 -42.82 -33.03 11.99
N ALA A 8 -42.98 -32.27 10.91
CA ALA A 8 -41.89 -31.94 9.99
C ALA A 8 -41.82 -30.41 9.84
N ALA A 9 -40.95 -29.81 10.64
CA ALA A 9 -40.58 -28.41 10.52
C ALA A 9 -39.71 -28.23 9.26
N MET A 10 -40.29 -27.77 8.16
CA MET A 10 -39.52 -27.19 7.05
C MET A 10 -39.29 -25.72 7.35
N ALA A 11 -38.19 -25.44 8.04
CA ALA A 11 -37.62 -24.10 8.13
C ALA A 11 -37.16 -23.69 6.72
N ALA A 12 -37.98 -22.90 6.02
CA ALA A 12 -37.58 -22.23 4.79
C ALA A 12 -36.57 -21.14 5.16
N ALA A 13 -35.28 -21.47 5.08
CA ALA A 13 -34.22 -20.48 5.12
C ALA A 13 -34.34 -19.59 3.88
N LEU A 14 -34.83 -18.37 4.07
CA LEU A 14 -34.81 -17.33 3.04
C LEU A 14 -33.34 -16.96 2.80
N ALA A 15 -32.77 -17.46 1.71
CA ALA A 15 -31.47 -17.03 1.22
C ALA A 15 -31.57 -15.56 0.81
N VAL A 16 -31.06 -14.65 1.66
CA VAL A 16 -30.90 -13.25 1.31
C VAL A 16 -29.72 -13.17 0.32
N PRO A 17 -29.91 -12.64 -0.90
CA PRO A 17 -28.77 -12.39 -1.78
C PRO A 17 -27.86 -11.36 -1.10
N ALA A 18 -26.64 -11.75 -0.79
CA ALA A 18 -25.59 -10.82 -0.41
C ALA A 18 -25.20 -10.02 -1.65
N SER A 19 -25.72 -8.81 -1.77
CA SER A 19 -25.31 -7.86 -2.80
C SER A 19 -23.84 -7.50 -2.57
N ALA A 20 -22.93 -8.10 -3.36
CA ALA A 20 -21.55 -7.66 -3.44
C ALA A 20 -21.54 -6.25 -4.03
N GLY A 21 -21.18 -5.24 -3.23
CA GLY A 21 -21.03 -3.87 -3.71
C GLY A 21 -19.93 -3.80 -4.77
N SER A 22 -20.30 -3.48 -6.00
CA SER A 22 -19.36 -3.26 -7.09
C SER A 22 -18.45 -2.08 -6.74
N TYR A 23 -17.17 -2.35 -6.43
CA TYR A 23 -16.16 -1.32 -6.26
C TYR A 23 -15.86 -0.69 -7.62
N SER A 24 -16.35 0.52 -7.85
CA SER A 24 -15.98 1.32 -9.03
C SER A 24 -14.57 1.85 -8.82
N LYS A 25 -13.58 1.23 -9.49
CA LYS A 25 -12.22 1.75 -9.55
C LYS A 25 -12.19 2.86 -10.61
N THR A 26 -12.29 4.11 -10.19
CA THR A 26 -12.02 5.24 -11.08
C THR A 26 -10.53 5.28 -11.39
N ILE A 27 -10.15 4.93 -12.63
CA ILE A 27 -8.76 5.00 -13.09
C ILE A 27 -8.50 6.42 -13.60
N TYR A 28 -7.77 7.22 -12.81
CA TYR A 28 -7.17 8.46 -13.29
C TYR A 28 -5.78 8.14 -13.86
N GLN A 29 -5.60 8.29 -15.17
CA GLN A 29 -4.32 8.06 -15.84
C GLN A 29 -3.52 9.36 -15.90
N PHE A 30 -2.68 9.60 -14.90
CA PHE A 30 -1.71 10.71 -14.90
C PHE A 30 -0.33 10.18 -15.31
N SER A 31 -0.05 10.07 -16.62
CA SER A 31 1.24 9.60 -17.10
C SER A 31 2.27 10.72 -17.15
N ASN A 32 2.83 11.09 -15.98
CA ASN A 32 4.08 11.85 -15.76
C ASN A 32 4.51 11.65 -14.29
N ASP A 33 4.64 10.39 -13.90
CA ASP A 33 4.83 10.00 -12.50
C ASP A 33 6.24 10.35 -12.00
N VAL A 34 6.30 11.20 -10.97
CA VAL A 34 7.55 11.65 -10.32
C VAL A 34 7.56 11.12 -8.89
N ILE A 35 8.61 10.37 -8.53
CA ILE A 35 8.89 9.96 -7.16
C ILE A 35 9.75 11.03 -6.49
N ILE A 36 9.28 11.58 -5.37
CA ILE A 36 10.00 12.60 -4.62
C ILE A 36 10.74 11.91 -3.48
N VAL A 37 12.06 11.73 -3.59
CA VAL A 37 12.83 11.11 -2.51
C VAL A 37 13.21 12.18 -1.48
N SER A 38 12.61 12.12 -0.30
CA SER A 38 12.77 13.17 0.72
C SER A 38 12.81 12.58 2.13
N CYS A 39 13.96 12.76 2.79
CA CYS A 39 14.22 12.27 4.13
C CYS A 39 14.48 13.45 5.07
N PHE A 40 13.82 13.46 6.22
CA PHE A 40 14.19 14.31 7.33
C PHE A 40 15.48 13.78 7.96
N ARG A 41 16.46 14.66 8.16
CA ARG A 41 17.68 14.37 8.91
C ARG A 41 17.57 14.87 10.34
N GLY A 42 17.84 13.99 11.29
CA GLY A 42 18.02 14.37 12.67
C GLY A 42 19.19 15.34 12.87
N PRO A 43 19.30 15.98 14.05
CA PRO A 43 20.39 16.89 14.37
C PRO A 43 21.76 16.19 14.47
N TRP A 44 21.77 14.87 14.61
CA TRP A 44 22.97 14.03 14.65
C TRP A 44 23.01 13.09 13.44
N LYS A 45 24.17 12.49 13.17
CA LYS A 45 24.38 11.60 12.02
C LYS A 45 23.81 10.19 12.20
N ASP A 46 23.11 9.92 13.29
CA ASP A 46 22.51 8.62 13.56
C ASP A 46 21.13 8.50 12.91
N VAL A 47 20.92 7.43 12.13
CA VAL A 47 19.66 7.15 11.43
C VAL A 47 18.46 6.87 12.33
N ILE A 48 18.66 6.76 13.64
CA ILE A 48 17.57 6.55 14.60
C ILE A 48 16.54 7.68 14.56
N TRP A 49 16.98 8.90 14.24
CA TRP A 49 16.15 10.11 14.13
C TRP A 49 15.68 10.40 12.71
N ASP A 50 16.28 9.74 11.73
CA ASP A 50 15.97 9.94 10.32
C ASP A 50 14.64 9.24 9.99
N ARG A 51 13.83 9.90 9.17
CA ARG A 51 12.47 9.48 8.83
C ARG A 51 12.03 10.03 7.47
N PRO A 52 11.09 9.38 6.78
CA PRO A 52 10.56 9.89 5.53
C PRO A 52 9.68 11.12 5.74
N ASN A 53 9.78 12.07 4.82
CA ASN A 53 8.81 13.16 4.72
C ASN A 53 7.52 12.66 4.04
N SER A 54 6.38 13.30 4.32
CA SER A 54 5.08 12.85 3.80
C SER A 54 5.03 12.85 2.27
N ASN A 55 5.62 13.86 1.63
CA ASN A 55 5.68 13.97 0.17
C ASN A 55 6.38 12.78 -0.52
N PHE A 56 7.30 12.09 0.17
CA PHE A 56 7.92 10.89 -0.35
C PHE A 56 6.92 9.74 -0.41
N ILE A 57 6.26 9.47 0.72
CA ILE A 57 5.22 8.45 0.82
C ILE A 57 4.07 8.74 -0.16
N ASP A 58 3.60 9.98 -0.20
CA ASP A 58 2.50 10.40 -1.06
C ASP A 58 2.86 10.24 -2.55
N SER A 59 4.11 10.51 -2.92
CA SER A 59 4.58 10.29 -4.30
C SER A 59 4.58 8.81 -4.69
N LEU A 60 4.91 7.91 -3.77
CA LEU A 60 4.84 6.46 -4.01
C LEU A 60 3.39 5.97 -4.15
N ILE A 61 2.49 6.48 -3.31
CA ILE A 61 1.07 6.16 -3.39
C ILE A 61 0.48 6.64 -4.72
N LYS A 62 0.86 7.86 -5.14
CA LYS A 62 0.40 8.45 -6.39
C LYS A 62 0.71 7.57 -7.60
N ILE A 63 1.87 6.92 -7.62
CA ILE A 63 2.28 6.04 -8.73
C ILE A 63 1.67 4.63 -8.64
N GLY A 64 1.07 4.29 -7.50
CA GLY A 64 0.23 3.11 -7.35
C GLY A 64 0.61 2.13 -6.26
N TYR A 65 1.67 2.40 -5.48
CA TYR A 65 1.96 1.59 -4.28
C TYR A 65 0.85 1.78 -3.23
N ASP A 66 0.58 0.75 -2.43
CA ASP A 66 -0.26 0.92 -1.24
C ASP A 66 0.50 1.65 -0.12
N TYR A 67 -0.24 2.16 0.87
CA TYR A 67 0.36 2.94 1.97
C TYR A 67 1.39 2.14 2.79
N PRO A 68 1.14 0.89 3.22
CA PRO A 68 2.13 0.11 3.94
C PRO A 68 3.43 -0.11 3.16
N THR A 69 3.36 -0.45 1.86
CA THR A 69 4.56 -0.63 1.03
C THR A 69 5.28 0.69 0.81
N SER A 70 4.53 1.77 0.52
CA SER A 70 5.09 3.12 0.35
C SER A 70 5.86 3.57 1.60
N HIS A 71 5.26 3.37 2.78
CA HIS A 71 5.89 3.71 4.05
C HIS A 71 7.14 2.85 4.29
N ALA A 72 7.07 1.53 4.06
CA ALA A 72 8.22 0.64 4.22
C ALA A 72 9.38 0.97 3.28
N ILE A 73 9.11 1.30 2.00
CA ILE A 73 10.11 1.77 1.04
C ILE A 73 10.77 3.05 1.55
N ALA A 74 9.96 4.02 1.96
CA ALA A 74 10.45 5.32 2.39
C ALA A 74 11.31 5.22 3.67
N GLU A 75 10.88 4.41 4.63
CA GLU A 75 11.65 4.09 5.84
C GLU A 75 12.98 3.41 5.51
N ARG A 76 12.99 2.42 4.60
CA ARG A 76 14.22 1.74 4.16
C ARG A 76 15.24 2.73 3.58
N VAL A 77 14.81 3.62 2.70
CA VAL A 77 15.70 4.60 2.06
C VAL A 77 16.20 5.65 3.05
N CYS A 78 15.33 6.13 3.94
CA CYS A 78 15.67 7.21 4.87
C CYS A 78 16.40 6.74 6.14
N ARG A 79 16.48 5.43 6.41
CA ARG A 79 17.17 4.88 7.60
C ARG A 79 18.38 4.01 7.25
N ASP A 80 18.80 4.01 5.99
CA ASP A 80 20.03 3.34 5.56
C ASP A 80 21.22 4.31 5.67
N ASP A 81 22.19 3.97 6.52
CA ASP A 81 23.40 4.76 6.80
C ASP A 81 24.19 5.13 5.53
N TRP A 82 24.11 4.32 4.48
CA TRP A 82 24.84 4.53 3.22
C TRP A 82 24.08 5.39 2.21
N LEU A 83 22.77 5.53 2.40
CA LEU A 83 21.88 6.26 1.48
C LEU A 83 21.50 7.62 2.04
N VAL A 84 21.15 7.69 3.32
CA VAL A 84 20.54 8.89 3.88
C VAL A 84 21.50 10.09 3.85
N GLY A 85 21.12 11.13 3.10
CA GLY A 85 21.97 12.30 2.82
C GLY A 85 22.91 12.16 1.61
N ASN A 86 22.92 11.01 0.96
CA ASN A 86 23.56 10.77 -0.33
C ASN A 86 22.48 10.79 -1.43
N GLU A 87 22.27 11.96 -2.05
CA GLU A 87 21.19 12.15 -3.04
C GLU A 87 21.28 11.18 -4.22
N ASP A 88 22.48 10.96 -4.76
CA ASP A 88 22.70 10.02 -5.86
C ASP A 88 22.43 8.58 -5.42
N GLY A 89 22.90 8.20 -4.23
CA GLY A 89 22.65 6.88 -3.65
C GLY A 89 21.15 6.59 -3.48
N MET A 90 20.43 7.53 -2.87
CA MET A 90 18.98 7.44 -2.68
C MET A 90 18.23 7.33 -4.02
N LYS A 91 18.65 8.11 -5.02
CA LYS A 91 18.08 8.05 -6.37
C LYS A 91 18.29 6.69 -7.02
N GLN A 92 19.52 6.15 -6.96
CA GLN A 92 19.82 4.84 -7.55
C GLN A 92 19.06 3.72 -6.85
N GLU A 93 18.97 3.75 -5.52
CA GLU A 93 18.20 2.76 -4.77
C GLU A 93 16.71 2.82 -5.14
N MET A 94 16.14 4.02 -5.27
CA MET A 94 14.74 4.14 -5.69
C MET A 94 14.50 3.66 -7.13
N ILE A 95 15.43 3.90 -8.05
CA ILE A 95 15.38 3.33 -9.41
C ILE A 95 15.39 1.79 -9.34
N ARG A 96 16.26 1.22 -8.49
CA ARG A 96 16.36 -0.23 -8.29
C ARG A 96 15.05 -0.79 -7.74
N ILE A 97 14.52 -0.23 -6.65
CA ILE A 97 13.25 -0.62 -6.03
C ILE A 97 12.11 -0.56 -7.04
N TYR A 98 12.00 0.55 -7.79
CA TYR A 98 10.94 0.72 -8.79
C TYR A 98 11.01 -0.36 -9.88
N ARG A 99 12.20 -0.64 -10.43
CA ARG A 99 12.40 -1.67 -11.47
C ARG A 99 12.15 -3.08 -10.97
N GLU A 100 12.51 -3.36 -9.72
CA GLU A 100 12.35 -4.68 -9.13
C GLU A 100 10.94 -4.93 -8.57
N SER A 101 10.14 -3.87 -8.37
CA SER A 101 8.81 -3.96 -7.77
C SER A 101 7.87 -4.88 -8.58
N PRO A 102 7.26 -5.90 -7.94
CA PRO A 102 6.31 -6.78 -8.59
C PRO A 102 5.11 -6.06 -9.21
N GLU A 103 4.70 -4.93 -8.62
CA GLU A 103 3.56 -4.13 -9.08
C GLU A 103 3.80 -3.45 -10.42
N PHE A 104 5.07 -3.09 -10.70
CA PHE A 104 5.47 -2.40 -11.92
C PHE A 104 6.12 -3.32 -12.96
N ARG A 105 6.58 -4.52 -12.57
CA ARG A 105 7.15 -5.51 -13.50
C ARG A 105 6.16 -6.03 -14.56
N LYS A 106 4.85 -5.94 -14.30
CA LYS A 106 3.80 -6.46 -15.19
C LYS A 106 3.13 -5.40 -16.07
N ARG A 107 3.53 -4.13 -15.96
CA ARG A 107 2.96 -3.02 -16.74
C ARG A 107 3.72 -2.78 -18.03
#